data_AF-A0A7V3PXF9-F1
#
_entry.id   AF-A0A7V3PXF9-F1
#
_cell.length_a   1.000
_cell.length_b   1.000
_cell.length_c   1.000
_cell.angle_alpha   90.00
_cell.angle_beta   90.00
_cell.angle_gamma   90.00
#
_symmetry.space_group_name_H-M   'P 1'
#
loop_
_entity.id
_entity.type
_entity.pdbx_description
1 polymer ?
#
loop_
_entity_poly.entity_id
_entity_poly.type
_entity_poly.pdbx_seq_one_letter_code
_entity_poly.pdbx_strand_id
1 'polypeptide(L)'
;MGGVDNLNKAGLAAVLSFIFNGLGQLYNGQIYKGLLLIFLSSLAITIFILGGVFLAAAILGMEFLAFQVHLGVTFCIVGFLSSCVIGIHSILDAYKEARGK
;
A
#
# COMPACT_ATOMS: atom_id res chain seq x y z
N MET A 1 1.05 33.87 -10.72
CA MET A 1 2.32 33.18 -10.42
C MET A 1 2.15 31.81 -9.75
N GLY A 2 0.99 31.42 -9.18
CA GLY A 2 0.88 30.16 -8.39
C GLY A 2 0.71 28.82 -9.14
N GLY A 3 0.73 28.76 -10.48
CA GLY A 3 0.42 27.52 -11.21
C GLY A 3 1.56 26.48 -11.21
N VAL A 4 2.81 26.92 -11.34
CA VAL A 4 3.99 26.03 -11.36
C VAL A 4 4.33 25.56 -9.95
N ASP A 5 4.19 26.44 -8.97
CA ASP A 5 4.48 26.20 -7.56
C ASP A 5 3.61 25.05 -7.00
N ASN A 6 2.33 25.03 -7.38
CA ASN A 6 1.39 23.98 -6.98
C ASN A 6 1.67 22.64 -7.68
N LEU A 7 2.12 22.65 -8.93
CA LEU A 7 2.54 21.42 -9.63
C LEU A 7 3.76 20.77 -8.97
N ASN A 8 4.73 21.58 -8.52
CA ASN A 8 5.91 21.08 -7.81
C ASN A 8 5.55 20.45 -6.46
N LYS A 9 4.65 21.08 -5.68
CA LYS A 9 4.14 20.50 -4.43
C LYS A 9 3.36 19.21 -4.66
N ALA A 10 2.55 19.15 -5.72
CA ALA A 10 1.79 17.96 -6.08
C ALA A 10 2.68 16.79 -6.53
N GLY A 11 3.71 17.08 -7.32
CA GLY A 11 4.73 16.09 -7.67
C GLY A 11 5.44 15.56 -6.42
N LEU A 12 5.82 16.44 -5.50
CA LEU A 12 6.45 16.04 -4.24
C LEU A 12 5.53 15.15 -3.39
N ALA A 13 4.25 15.51 -3.24
CA ALA A 13 3.26 14.70 -2.50
C ALA A 13 3.04 13.30 -3.13
N ALA A 14 3.06 13.22 -4.46
CA ALA A 14 2.96 11.95 -5.18
C ALA A 14 4.18 11.06 -4.95
N VAL A 15 5.40 11.63 -5.02
CA VAL A 15 6.65 10.91 -4.74
C VAL A 15 6.70 10.44 -3.29
N LEU A 16 6.26 11.26 -2.34
CA LEU A 16 6.15 10.87 -0.93
C LEU A 16 5.24 9.65 -0.76
N SER A 17 4.08 9.63 -1.42
CA SER A 17 3.15 8.49 -1.36
C SER A 17 3.67 7.26 -2.09
N PHE A 18 4.51 7.44 -3.11
CA PHE A 18 5.19 6.33 -3.79
C PHE A 18 6.23 5.67 -2.89
N ILE A 19 7.00 6.46 -2.14
CA ILE A 19 7.98 5.93 -1.16
C ILE A 19 7.26 5.21 -0.02
N PHE A 20 6.16 5.79 0.47
CA PHE A 20 5.38 5.20 1.54
C PHE A 20 3.92 5.63 1.44
N ASN A 21 3.03 4.65 1.33
CA ASN A 21 1.60 4.86 1.19
C ASN A 21 1.08 5.74 2.33
N GLY A 22 0.35 6.80 1.99
CA GLY A 22 -0.24 7.76 2.94
C GLY A 22 0.64 8.96 3.31
N LEU A 23 1.95 8.97 3.02
CA LEU A 23 2.81 10.12 3.37
C LEU A 23 2.48 11.41 2.62
N GLY A 24 2.11 11.33 1.34
CA GLY A 24 1.69 12.52 0.60
C GLY A 24 0.42 13.15 1.15
N GLN A 25 -0.46 12.35 1.76
CA GLN A 25 -1.64 12.88 2.46
C GLN A 25 -1.27 13.58 3.76
N LEU A 26 -0.31 13.04 4.53
CA LEU A 26 0.26 13.75 5.68
C LEU A 26 0.91 15.08 5.28
N TYR A 27 1.65 15.10 4.16
CA TYR A 27 2.27 16.31 3.61
C TYR A 27 1.23 17.39 3.26
N ASN A 28 0.09 16.98 2.70
CA ASN A 28 -1.03 17.88 2.38
C ASN A 28 -1.85 18.31 3.62
N GLY A 29 -1.45 17.90 4.83
CA GLY A 29 -2.14 18.19 6.09
C GLY A 29 -3.33 17.29 6.39
N GLN A 30 -3.57 16.23 5.59
CA GLN A 30 -4.67 15.28 5.78
C GLN A 30 -4.27 14.11 6.67
N ILE A 31 -4.16 14.37 7.98
CA ILE A 31 -3.68 13.38 8.97
C ILE A 31 -4.57 12.13 9.00
N TYR A 32 -5.90 12.30 9.05
CA TYR A 32 -6.83 11.16 9.14
C TYR A 32 -6.74 10.24 7.92
N LYS A 33 -6.78 10.79 6.70
CA LYS A 33 -6.70 9.98 5.47
C LYS A 33 -5.35 9.31 5.32
N GLY A 34 -4.26 10.03 5.60
CA GLY A 34 -2.92 9.46 5.48
C GLY A 34 -2.69 8.34 6.50
N LEU A 35 -3.11 8.50 7.75
CA LEU A 35 -2.98 7.45 8.77
C LEU A 35 -3.84 6.22 8.42
N LEU A 36 -5.04 6.42 7.88
CA LEU A 36 -5.90 5.33 7.41
C LEU A 36 -5.25 4.55 6.26
N LEU A 37 -4.63 5.25 5.29
CA LEU A 37 -3.89 4.62 4.18
C LEU A 37 -2.68 3.83 4.69
N ILE A 38 -1.92 4.38 5.64
CA ILE A 38 -0.80 3.69 6.27
C ILE A 38 -1.28 2.39 6.95
N PHE A 39 -2.37 2.47 7.72
CA PHE A 39 -2.94 1.32 8.39
C PHE A 39 -3.41 0.23 7.41
N LEU A 40 -4.14 0.63 6.36
CA LEU A 40 -4.64 -0.30 5.35
C LEU A 40 -3.50 -0.95 4.55
N SER A 41 -2.47 -0.18 4.22
CA SER A 41 -1.26 -0.69 3.57
C SER A 41 -0.50 -1.67 4.46
N SER A 42 -0.40 -1.40 5.77
CA SER A 42 0.21 -2.31 6.75
C SER A 42 -0.55 -3.64 6.84
N LEU A 43 -1.89 -3.59 6.81
CA LEU A 43 -2.71 -4.79 6.81
C LEU A 43 -2.49 -5.63 5.54
N ALA A 44 -2.45 -5.01 4.37
CA ALA A 44 -2.20 -5.70 3.10
C ALA A 44 -0.83 -6.39 3.08
N ILE A 45 0.21 -5.71 3.55
CA ILE A 45 1.57 -6.27 3.66
C ILE A 45 1.60 -7.43 4.66
N THR A 46 0.89 -7.31 5.80
CA THR A 46 0.79 -8.38 6.79
C THR A 46 0.13 -9.63 6.20
N ILE A 47 -0.97 -9.48 5.45
CA ILE A 47 -1.64 -10.58 4.75
C ILE A 47 -0.69 -11.25 3.75
N PHE A 48 0.08 -10.45 3.00
CA PHE A 48 1.07 -10.98 2.06
C PHE A 48 2.16 -11.79 2.77
N ILE A 49 2.70 -11.28 3.87
CA ILE A 49 3.72 -11.97 4.68
C ILE A 49 3.16 -13.28 5.24
N LEU A 50 1.94 -13.25 5.80
CA LEU A 50 1.29 -14.46 6.31
C LEU A 50 1.14 -15.52 5.21
N GLY A 51 0.69 -15.14 4.01
CA GLY A 51 0.64 -16.04 2.86
C GLY A 51 2.00 -16.68 2.55
N GLY A 52 3.06 -15.89 2.58
CA GLY A 52 4.44 -16.36 2.39
C GLY A 52 4.90 -17.33 3.47
N VAL A 53 4.56 -17.08 4.74
CA VAL A 53 4.87 -17.98 5.86
C VAL A 53 4.14 -19.32 5.71
N PHE A 54 2.86 -19.31 5.34
CA PHE A 54 2.10 -20.53 5.10
C PHE A 54 2.66 -21.37 3.94
N LEU A 55 3.08 -20.71 2.86
CA LEU A 55 3.76 -21.33 1.72
C LEU A 55 5.13 -21.90 2.10
N ALA A 56 5.95 -21.13 2.82
CA ALA A 56 7.26 -21.57 3.28
C ALA A 56 7.16 -22.78 4.22
N ALA A 57 6.21 -22.76 5.16
CA ALA A 57 5.95 -23.89 6.05
C ALA A 57 5.49 -25.15 5.27
N ALA A 58 4.73 -24.98 4.19
CA ALA A 58 4.33 -26.09 3.33
C ALA A 58 5.53 -26.69 2.56
N ILE A 59 6.48 -25.86 2.11
CA ILE A 59 7.70 -26.31 1.41
C ILE A 59 8.67 -27.04 2.37
N LEU A 60 8.80 -26.55 3.61
CA LEU A 60 9.68 -27.13 4.63
C LEU A 60 9.16 -28.45 5.22
N GLY A 61 8.06 -28.98 4.71
CA GLY A 61 7.55 -30.30 5.07
C GLY A 61 6.97 -30.37 6.49
N MET A 62 6.65 -29.22 7.10
CA MET A 62 6.20 -29.18 8.49
C MET A 62 4.86 -29.89 8.69
N GLU A 63 3.93 -29.82 7.72
CA GLU A 63 2.81 -30.75 7.45
C GLU A 63 2.24 -30.45 6.04
N PHE A 64 2.34 -31.38 5.08
CA PHE A 64 1.89 -31.16 3.70
C PHE A 64 0.38 -31.37 3.56
N LEU A 65 -0.39 -30.31 3.88
CA LEU A 65 -1.83 -30.27 3.70
C LEU A 65 -2.18 -29.42 2.47
N ALA A 66 -2.89 -29.99 1.49
CA ALA A 66 -3.31 -29.26 0.27
C ALA A 66 -4.10 -27.97 0.58
N PHE A 67 -4.83 -27.97 1.71
CA PHE A 67 -5.54 -26.81 2.25
C PHE A 67 -4.59 -25.66 2.65
N GLN A 68 -3.44 -25.97 3.27
CA GLN A 68 -2.47 -24.96 3.69
C GLN A 68 -1.83 -24.23 2.49
N VAL A 69 -1.51 -24.97 1.43
CA VAL A 69 -0.97 -24.40 0.19
C VAL A 69 -2.00 -23.49 -0.48
N HIS A 70 -3.27 -23.93 -0.56
CA HIS A 70 -4.35 -23.11 -1.12
C HIS A 70 -4.54 -21.79 -0.35
N LEU A 71 -4.53 -21.85 0.99
CA LEU A 71 -4.61 -20.65 1.83
C LEU A 71 -3.42 -19.72 1.62
N GLY A 72 -2.19 -20.26 1.61
CA GLY A 72 -0.97 -19.47 1.41
C GLY A 72 -0.96 -18.74 0.07
N VAL A 73 -1.30 -19.45 -1.02
CA VAL A 73 -1.41 -18.84 -2.37
C VAL A 73 -2.49 -17.75 -2.40
N THR A 74 -3.66 -18.02 -1.81
CA THR A 74 -4.76 -17.05 -1.77
C THR A 74 -4.35 -15.77 -1.05
N PHE A 75 -3.74 -15.88 0.14
CA PHE A 75 -3.28 -14.72 0.90
C PHE A 75 -2.14 -13.97 0.22
N CYS A 76 -1.21 -14.66 -0.45
CA CYS A 76 -0.18 -13.99 -1.25
C CYS A 76 -0.80 -13.17 -2.40
N ILE A 77 -1.71 -13.75 -3.17
CA ILE A 77 -2.33 -13.04 -4.30
C ILE A 77 -3.15 -11.86 -3.80
N VAL A 78 -4.00 -12.06 -2.79
CA VAL A 78 -4.85 -11.01 -2.22
C VAL A 78 -4.00 -9.91 -1.60
N GLY A 79 -2.99 -10.24 -0.80
CA GLY A 79 -2.10 -9.27 -0.17
C GLY A 79 -1.31 -8.45 -1.19
N PHE A 80 -0.75 -9.12 -2.21
CA PHE A 80 -0.01 -8.45 -3.27
C PHE A 80 -0.89 -7.50 -4.09
N LEU A 81 -2.03 -7.98 -4.61
CA LEU A 81 -2.94 -7.16 -5.40
C LEU A 81 -3.48 -5.98 -4.60
N SER A 82 -3.85 -6.20 -3.33
CA SER A 82 -4.30 -5.13 -2.45
C SER A 82 -3.22 -4.07 -2.24
N SER A 83 -1.96 -4.48 -2.05
CA SER A 83 -0.84 -3.54 -1.88
C SER A 83 -0.62 -2.66 -3.11
N CYS A 84 -0.73 -3.23 -4.31
CA CYS A 84 -0.62 -2.48 -5.57
C CYS A 84 -1.78 -1.49 -5.72
N VAL A 85 -3.02 -1.93 -5.47
CA VAL A 85 -4.21 -1.07 -5.59
C VAL A 85 -4.15 0.08 -4.60
N ILE A 86 -3.83 -0.19 -3.33
CA ILE A 86 -3.71 0.84 -2.29
C ILE A 86 -2.58 1.81 -2.63
N GLY A 87 -1.43 1.32 -3.12
CA GLY A 87 -0.30 2.16 -3.48
C GLY A 87 -0.63 3.13 -4.63
N ILE A 88 -1.21 2.61 -5.72
CA ILE A 88 -1.64 3.44 -6.85
C ILE A 88 -2.69 4.47 -6.40
N HIS A 89 -3.67 4.03 -5.60
CA HIS A 89 -4.69 4.94 -5.06
C HIS A 89 -4.05 6.04 -4.20
N SER A 90 -3.11 5.69 -3.31
CA SER A 90 -2.44 6.65 -2.44
C SER A 90 -1.67 7.71 -3.23
N ILE A 91 -0.99 7.33 -4.32
CA ILE A 91 -0.21 8.27 -5.16
C ILE A 91 -1.15 9.23 -5.89
N LEU A 92 -2.19 8.69 -6.53
CA LEU A 92 -3.14 9.48 -7.30
C LEU A 92 -3.93 10.45 -6.41
N ASP A 93 -4.33 10.00 -5.22
CA ASP A 93 -5.06 10.81 -4.26
C ASP A 93 -4.18 11.95 -3.72
N ALA A 94 -2.92 11.67 -3.38
CA ALA A 94 -2.00 12.70 -2.89
C ALA A 94 -1.69 13.77 -3.95
N TYR A 95 -1.53 13.36 -5.20
CA TYR A 95 -1.33 14.28 -6.32
C TYR A 95 -2.55 15.18 -6.55
N LYS A 96 -3.75 14.60 -6.61
CA LYS A 96 -5.00 15.34 -6.86
C LYS A 96 -5.28 16.34 -5.75
N GLU A 97 -5.11 15.94 -4.50
CA GLU A 97 -5.33 16.80 -3.34
C GLU A 97 -4.35 17.98 -3.32
N ALA A 98 -3.07 17.74 -3.62
CA ALA A 98 -2.07 18.80 -3.66
C ALA A 98 -2.25 19.77 -4.84
N ARG A 99 -2.77 19.30 -5.98
CA ARG A 99 -3.07 20.14 -7.15
C ARG A 99 -4.34 20.96 -6.98
N GLY A 100 -5.31 20.46 -6.22
CA GLY A 100 -6.57 21.15 -5.94
C GLY A 100 -6.46 22.29 -4.93
N LYS A 101 -5.32 22.41 -4.24
CA LYS A 101 -4.96 23.50 -3.32
C LYS A 101 -4.05 24.52 -4.02
#